data_AF-A0A524H3T2-F1
#
_entry.id   AF-A0A524H3T2-F1
#
_cell.length_a   1.000
_cell.length_b   1.000
_cell.length_c   1.000
_cell.angle_alpha   90.00
_cell.angle_beta   90.00
_cell.angle_gamma   90.00
#
_symmetry.space_group_name_H-M   'P 1'
#
loop_
_entity.id
_entity.type
_entity.pdbx_description
1 polymer ?
#
loop_
_entity_poly.entity_id
_entity_poly.type
_entity_poly.pdbx_seq_one_letter_code
_entity_poly.pdbx_strand_id
1 'polypeptide(L)'
;MRTVTLTKTMFQSGLACPKRLWWEVHEPDAQELRPDAQAQWMFRQGQEVTLAAGPRIPTARPEVTLQAQQLHARVDLLEPAANNTHILIEVKGSNEIKPEHLWDVAFQRHVAALAGVEVVRAELMHLNRACRHPGLESLFIRQDVTAETDRFQSEVPDKVEQLLAALDGPLPDDSRNATCGGCPFYNRCWPQERFSVNRFYRMKWGDKLDLEQAGATSFVEVPPAKKLSSIQLRQQVTAHTDAIVVEPTLRGALAEWKRPLVYLDFETVSFAIPRFPGTTPWTKIPVQYSVHREEGSGHQHAAFLAGDGGDPRRALAESLVAHCEGKGSVVTYHSSFEKGCLRGLAEAAPELGDELMRIHERVVDLEPTVAHHVYHPDFNGSFSLKVVLPTLCPDVTYEKLAIADGSTAQLEIARLLYGPAPLAMKEETRLRANLLAYCELDTWAMVVL
;
A
#
# COMPACT_ATOMS: atom_id res chain seq x y z
N MET A 1 -17.77 31.79 -12.42
CA MET A 1 -16.90 30.73 -11.89
C MET A 1 -17.67 29.99 -10.82
N ARG A 2 -17.66 28.65 -10.82
CA ARG A 2 -18.22 27.88 -9.71
C ARG A 2 -17.35 28.15 -8.49
N THR A 3 -17.93 28.69 -7.43
CA THR A 3 -17.24 28.80 -6.14
C THR A 3 -16.91 27.39 -5.66
N VAL A 4 -15.62 27.10 -5.45
CA VAL A 4 -15.18 25.78 -5.01
C VAL A 4 -15.52 25.61 -3.53
N THR A 5 -16.04 24.43 -3.17
CA THR A 5 -16.27 24.06 -1.77
C THR A 5 -15.12 23.20 -1.28
N LEU A 6 -14.37 23.68 -0.29
CA LEU A 6 -13.26 22.95 0.32
C LEU A 6 -13.80 21.84 1.22
N THR A 7 -13.47 20.60 0.89
CA THR A 7 -13.82 19.41 1.68
C THR A 7 -12.67 18.97 2.59
N LYS A 8 -12.96 18.11 3.56
CA LYS A 8 -11.93 17.47 4.43
C LYS A 8 -10.77 16.86 3.61
N THR A 9 -11.08 16.07 2.59
CA THR A 9 -10.08 15.43 1.73
C THR A 9 -9.24 16.47 0.98
N MET A 10 -9.88 17.51 0.45
CA MET A 10 -9.19 18.62 -0.22
C MET A 10 -8.27 19.39 0.73
N PHE A 11 -8.72 19.62 1.97
CA PHE A 11 -7.91 20.26 3.00
C PHE A 11 -6.64 19.45 3.29
N GLN A 12 -6.74 18.13 3.44
CA GLN A 12 -5.57 17.26 3.60
C GLN A 12 -4.62 17.29 2.38
N SER A 13 -5.17 17.20 1.16
CA SER A 13 -4.37 17.34 -0.07
C SER A 13 -3.63 18.67 -0.12
N GLY A 14 -4.30 19.76 0.26
CA GLY A 14 -3.74 21.10 0.31
C GLY A 14 -2.64 21.27 1.36
N LEU A 15 -2.82 20.70 2.56
CA LEU A 15 -1.79 20.67 3.59
C LEU A 15 -0.54 19.92 3.13
N ALA A 16 -0.71 18.84 2.34
CA ALA A 16 0.42 18.12 1.76
C ALA A 16 1.10 18.91 0.63
N CYS A 17 0.31 19.51 -0.27
CA CYS A 17 0.81 20.23 -1.44
C CYS A 17 -0.31 21.07 -2.09
N PRO A 18 -0.25 22.42 -2.06
CA PRO A 18 -1.25 23.29 -2.69
C PRO A 18 -1.38 23.05 -4.20
N LYS A 19 -0.27 22.73 -4.88
CA LYS A 19 -0.25 22.42 -6.31
C LYS A 19 -1.02 21.14 -6.63
N ARG A 20 -0.88 20.11 -5.78
CA ARG A 20 -1.66 18.86 -5.90
C ARG A 20 -3.15 19.16 -5.73
N LEU A 21 -3.53 19.92 -4.70
CA LEU A 21 -4.91 20.33 -4.49
C LEU A 21 -5.47 21.07 -5.70
N TRP A 22 -4.70 21.99 -6.28
CA TRP A 22 -5.11 22.73 -7.48
C TRP A 22 -5.46 21.77 -8.64
N TRP A 23 -4.59 20.79 -8.94
CA TRP A 23 -4.87 19.80 -9.99
C TRP A 23 -6.07 18.90 -9.66
N GLU A 24 -6.22 18.47 -8.40
CA GLU A 24 -7.39 17.66 -7.98
C GLU A 24 -8.73 18.37 -8.22
N VAL A 25 -8.75 19.70 -8.08
CA VAL A 25 -9.97 20.51 -8.25
C VAL A 25 -10.20 20.96 -9.69
N HIS A 26 -9.14 21.44 -10.37
CA HIS A 26 -9.25 22.01 -11.72
C HIS A 26 -9.17 20.97 -12.83
N GLU A 27 -8.62 19.79 -12.55
CA GLU A 27 -8.53 18.66 -13.47
C GLU A 27 -9.08 17.36 -12.84
N PRO A 28 -10.37 17.33 -12.43
CA PRO A 28 -10.93 16.18 -11.70
C PRO A 28 -10.98 14.88 -12.53
N ASP A 29 -10.94 15.00 -13.87
CA ASP A 29 -10.94 13.86 -14.80
C ASP A 29 -9.53 13.40 -15.19
N ALA A 30 -8.47 13.97 -14.58
CA ALA A 30 -7.09 13.58 -14.82
C ALA A 30 -6.89 12.08 -14.61
N GLN A 31 -6.12 11.44 -15.52
CA GLN A 31 -5.89 10.00 -15.46
C GLN A 31 -5.19 9.59 -14.15
N GLU A 32 -4.33 10.46 -13.63
CA GLU A 32 -3.60 10.28 -12.36
C GLU A 32 -4.51 10.17 -11.13
N LEU A 33 -5.75 10.66 -11.21
CA LEU A 33 -6.73 10.61 -10.12
C LEU A 33 -7.62 9.37 -10.16
N ARG A 34 -7.53 8.56 -11.21
CA ARG A 34 -8.31 7.32 -11.29
C ARG A 34 -7.84 6.37 -10.19
N PRO A 35 -8.71 5.96 -9.25
CA PRO A 35 -8.30 5.12 -8.15
C PRO A 35 -7.87 3.76 -8.68
N ASP A 36 -6.65 3.35 -8.35
CA ASP A 36 -6.18 2.00 -8.59
C ASP A 36 -6.94 0.98 -7.74
N ALA A 37 -6.68 -0.30 -7.99
CA ALA A 37 -7.35 -1.38 -7.29
C ALA A 37 -7.08 -1.36 -5.77
N GLN A 38 -5.87 -0.96 -5.35
CA GLN A 38 -5.55 -0.81 -3.93
C GLN A 38 -6.40 0.27 -3.28
N ALA A 39 -6.49 1.45 -3.89
CA ALA A 39 -7.29 2.56 -3.39
C ALA A 39 -8.77 2.16 -3.28
N GLN A 40 -9.33 1.52 -4.33
CA GLN A 40 -10.69 1.01 -4.31
C GLN A 40 -10.93 -0.01 -3.19
N TRP A 41 -9.97 -0.91 -2.94
CA TRP A 41 -10.03 -1.86 -1.83
C TRP A 41 -10.07 -1.14 -0.48
N MET A 42 -9.15 -0.18 -0.26
CA MET A 42 -9.07 0.58 0.97
C MET A 42 -10.33 1.42 1.23
N PHE A 43 -10.93 2.01 0.19
CA PHE A 43 -12.19 2.75 0.30
C PHE A 43 -13.34 1.83 0.75
N ARG A 44 -13.48 0.64 0.16
CA ARG A 44 -14.51 -0.33 0.57
C ARG A 44 -14.34 -0.76 2.02
N GLN A 45 -13.11 -1.07 2.43
CA GLN A 45 -12.81 -1.44 3.81
C GLN A 45 -13.10 -0.28 4.78
N GLY A 46 -12.78 0.96 4.41
CA GLY A 46 -13.12 2.15 5.21
C GLY A 46 -14.64 2.29 5.41
N GLN A 47 -15.44 2.09 4.38
CA GLN A 47 -16.91 2.11 4.46
C GLN A 47 -17.44 1.02 5.39
N GLU A 48 -16.93 -0.23 5.29
CA GLU A 48 -17.31 -1.32 6.20
C GLU A 48 -17.02 -0.96 7.66
N VAL A 49 -15.87 -0.31 7.94
CA VAL A 49 -15.50 0.13 9.28
C VAL A 49 -16.45 1.21 9.80
N THR A 50 -16.75 2.24 9.01
CA THR A 50 -17.68 3.31 9.41
C THR A 50 -19.08 2.76 9.69
N LEU A 51 -19.57 1.83 8.84
CA LEU A 51 -20.85 1.15 9.06
C LEU A 51 -20.87 0.31 10.35
N ALA A 52 -19.76 -0.35 10.69
CA ALA A 52 -19.64 -1.15 11.90
C ALA A 52 -19.45 -0.32 13.18
N ALA A 53 -18.99 0.93 13.06
CA ALA A 53 -18.76 1.83 14.20
C ALA A 53 -20.07 2.36 14.80
N GLY A 54 -21.03 2.77 13.96
CA GLY A 54 -22.30 3.37 14.40
C GLY A 54 -23.06 2.55 15.45
N PRO A 55 -23.30 1.23 15.24
CA PRO A 55 -23.95 0.38 16.22
C PRO A 55 -23.24 0.29 17.59
N ARG A 56 -21.96 0.67 17.69
CA ARG A 56 -21.22 0.73 18.96
C ARG A 56 -21.57 1.96 19.79
N ILE A 57 -22.21 2.96 19.18
CA ILE A 57 -22.62 4.20 19.83
C ILE A 57 -24.08 4.50 19.40
N PRO A 58 -25.08 3.79 19.95
CA PRO A 58 -26.46 3.89 19.49
C PRO A 58 -27.08 5.29 19.60
N THR A 59 -26.51 6.15 20.46
CA THR A 59 -26.90 7.54 20.64
C THR A 59 -26.40 8.46 19.53
N ALA A 60 -25.36 8.06 18.79
CA ALA A 60 -24.74 8.89 17.77
C ALA A 60 -25.54 8.89 16.46
N ARG A 61 -25.58 10.05 15.81
CA ARG A 61 -26.09 10.19 14.45
C ARG A 61 -24.96 9.93 13.45
N PRO A 62 -25.09 8.97 12.53
CA PRO A 62 -24.06 8.70 11.54
C PRO A 62 -24.11 9.68 10.37
N GLU A 63 -22.97 9.86 9.70
CA GLU A 63 -22.80 10.60 8.44
C GLU A 63 -23.41 12.01 8.43
N VAL A 64 -23.22 12.77 9.51
CA VAL A 64 -23.76 14.13 9.64
C VAL A 64 -22.99 15.07 8.72
N THR A 65 -23.71 15.69 7.79
CA THR A 65 -23.16 16.71 6.88
C THR A 65 -23.26 18.09 7.50
N LEU A 66 -22.12 18.78 7.56
CA LEU A 66 -21.97 20.14 8.05
C LEU A 66 -21.44 21.01 6.90
N GLN A 67 -22.09 22.14 6.69
CA GLN A 67 -21.70 23.10 5.67
C GLN A 67 -21.81 24.51 6.23
N ALA A 68 -20.75 25.29 6.07
CA ALA A 68 -20.73 26.69 6.41
C ALA A 68 -19.78 27.41 5.45
N GLN A 69 -20.20 28.56 4.92
CA GLN A 69 -19.44 29.31 3.92
C GLN A 69 -19.06 28.40 2.72
N GLN A 70 -17.79 28.36 2.34
CA GLN A 70 -17.24 27.48 1.29
C GLN A 70 -16.67 26.17 1.84
N LEU A 71 -17.02 25.79 3.08
CA LEU A 71 -16.48 24.60 3.73
C LEU A 71 -17.52 23.50 3.87
N HIS A 72 -17.10 22.27 3.62
CA HIS A 72 -17.95 21.10 3.75
C HIS A 72 -17.23 19.96 4.49
N ALA A 73 -17.87 19.49 5.56
CA ALA A 73 -17.39 18.39 6.37
C ALA A 73 -18.51 17.36 6.54
N ARG A 74 -18.18 16.10 6.28
CA ARG A 74 -19.01 14.97 6.73
C ARG A 74 -18.36 14.38 7.96
N VAL A 75 -19.06 14.42 9.07
CA VAL A 75 -18.68 13.81 10.35
C VAL A 75 -19.19 12.38 10.35
N ASP A 76 -18.34 11.41 10.67
CA ASP A 76 -18.72 9.99 10.64
C ASP A 76 -19.78 9.67 11.70
N LEU A 77 -19.58 10.12 12.95
CA LEU A 77 -20.56 10.00 14.03
C LEU A 77 -20.61 11.29 14.86
N LEU A 78 -21.81 11.83 15.08
CA LEU A 78 -22.05 12.97 15.96
C LEU A 78 -22.93 12.51 17.14
N GLU A 79 -22.33 12.41 18.31
CA GLU A 79 -22.99 11.93 19.54
C GLU A 79 -23.51 13.12 20.35
N PRO A 80 -24.80 13.16 20.73
CA PRO A 80 -25.33 14.22 21.58
C PRO A 80 -24.77 14.13 23.00
N ALA A 81 -24.46 15.29 23.58
CA ALA A 81 -24.01 15.45 24.96
C ALA A 81 -24.94 16.40 25.74
N ALA A 82 -24.59 16.72 26.98
CA ALA A 82 -25.40 17.62 27.82
C ALA A 82 -25.50 19.03 27.22
N ASN A 83 -26.53 19.78 27.60
CA ASN A 83 -26.70 21.19 27.25
C ASN A 83 -26.70 21.48 25.73
N ASN A 84 -27.25 20.57 24.92
CA ASN A 84 -27.33 20.71 23.45
C ASN A 84 -25.95 20.77 22.76
N THR A 85 -24.94 20.17 23.39
CA THR A 85 -23.59 20.04 22.83
C THR A 85 -23.38 18.66 22.22
N HIS A 86 -22.25 18.47 21.54
CA HIS A 86 -21.96 17.25 20.79
C HIS A 86 -20.54 16.75 21.02
N ILE A 87 -20.36 15.44 20.86
CA ILE A 87 -19.07 14.77 20.70
C ILE A 87 -18.92 14.43 19.21
N LEU A 88 -17.87 14.95 18.57
CA LEU A 88 -17.55 14.68 17.19
C LEU A 88 -16.60 13.48 17.12
N ILE A 89 -16.96 12.44 16.38
CA ILE A 89 -16.16 11.20 16.31
C ILE A 89 -15.85 10.91 14.83
N GLU A 90 -14.57 10.90 14.50
CA GLU A 90 -14.05 10.52 13.18
C GLU A 90 -13.56 9.07 13.25
N VAL A 91 -14.01 8.24 12.31
CA VAL A 91 -13.72 6.80 12.28
C VAL A 91 -12.59 6.51 11.29
N LYS A 92 -11.58 5.78 11.73
CA LYS A 92 -10.43 5.38 10.90
C LYS A 92 -10.31 3.87 10.83
N GLY A 93 -10.24 3.35 9.60
CA GLY A 93 -9.93 1.95 9.34
C GLY A 93 -8.48 1.55 9.62
N SER A 94 -7.70 2.35 10.35
CA SER A 94 -6.31 2.06 10.71
C SER A 94 -6.21 1.45 12.11
N ASN A 95 -5.10 0.78 12.40
CA ASN A 95 -4.81 0.22 13.73
C ASN A 95 -4.24 1.25 14.72
N GLU A 96 -3.95 2.46 14.23
CA GLU A 96 -3.32 3.53 14.99
C GLU A 96 -3.76 4.90 14.43
N ILE A 97 -3.63 5.92 15.26
CA ILE A 97 -3.84 7.31 14.88
C ILE A 97 -2.56 7.84 14.23
N LYS A 98 -2.72 8.58 13.13
CA LYS A 98 -1.63 9.28 12.46
C LYS A 98 -1.80 10.79 12.60
N PRO A 99 -0.71 11.58 12.53
CA PRO A 99 -0.78 13.04 12.68
C PRO A 99 -1.78 13.72 11.73
N GLU A 100 -1.92 13.24 10.49
CA GLU A 100 -2.87 13.76 9.51
C GLU A 100 -4.34 13.60 9.92
N HIS A 101 -4.66 12.63 10.80
CA HIS A 101 -6.02 12.45 11.32
C HIS A 101 -6.42 13.57 12.29
N LEU A 102 -5.46 14.21 12.95
CA LEU A 102 -5.76 15.33 13.84
C LEU A 102 -6.17 16.57 13.04
N TRP A 103 -5.56 16.78 11.87
CA TRP A 103 -5.95 17.84 10.94
C TRP A 103 -7.36 17.62 10.37
N ASP A 104 -7.75 16.37 10.12
CA ASP A 104 -9.13 16.03 9.73
C ASP A 104 -10.14 16.49 10.77
N VAL A 105 -9.93 16.07 12.02
CA VAL A 105 -10.82 16.41 13.14
C VAL A 105 -10.81 17.91 13.39
N ALA A 106 -9.64 18.56 13.32
CA ALA A 106 -9.53 19.99 13.51
C ALA A 106 -10.33 20.77 12.44
N PHE A 107 -10.24 20.37 11.18
CA PHE A 107 -11.04 20.94 10.09
C PHE A 107 -12.54 20.73 10.35
N GLN A 108 -12.97 19.51 10.70
CA GLN A 108 -14.38 19.22 10.97
C GLN A 108 -14.93 20.03 12.16
N ARG A 109 -14.16 20.17 13.26
CA ARG A 109 -14.53 21.02 14.41
C ARG A 109 -14.70 22.49 13.99
N HIS A 110 -13.82 23.00 13.14
CA HIS A 110 -13.92 24.36 12.62
C HIS A 110 -15.20 24.56 11.80
N VAL A 111 -15.52 23.64 10.89
CA VAL A 111 -16.78 23.68 10.11
C VAL A 111 -18.00 23.56 11.03
N ALA A 112 -17.95 22.71 12.05
CA ALA A 112 -19.02 22.56 13.03
C ALA A 112 -19.30 23.86 13.79
N ALA A 113 -18.25 24.54 14.27
CA ALA A 113 -18.38 25.82 14.95
C ALA A 113 -19.02 26.90 14.06
N LEU A 114 -18.59 27.01 12.80
CA LEU A 114 -19.18 27.94 11.83
C LEU A 114 -20.63 27.60 11.47
N ALA A 115 -21.01 26.32 11.53
CA ALA A 115 -22.38 25.85 11.32
C ALA A 115 -23.27 25.96 12.58
N GLY A 116 -22.75 26.49 13.70
CA GLY A 116 -23.48 26.60 14.96
C GLY A 116 -23.66 25.28 15.72
N VAL A 117 -22.86 24.26 15.40
CA VAL A 117 -22.84 22.97 16.11
C VAL A 117 -21.74 23.01 17.17
N GLU A 118 -22.14 23.09 18.44
CA GLU A 118 -21.21 23.13 19.57
C GLU A 118 -20.62 21.74 19.84
N VAL A 119 -19.31 21.60 19.64
CA VAL A 119 -18.55 20.37 19.88
C VAL A 119 -17.70 20.54 21.13
N VAL A 120 -18.07 19.84 22.20
CA VAL A 120 -17.36 19.90 23.50
C VAL A 120 -16.23 18.88 23.62
N ARG A 121 -16.26 17.84 22.78
CA ARG A 121 -15.24 16.80 22.73
C ARG A 121 -15.08 16.29 21.31
N ALA A 122 -13.86 15.99 20.92
CA ALA A 122 -13.58 15.37 19.63
C ALA A 122 -12.75 14.10 19.82
N GLU A 123 -13.12 13.05 19.10
CA GLU A 123 -12.51 11.73 19.24
C GLU A 123 -12.12 11.14 17.89
N LEU A 124 -11.04 10.37 17.92
CA LEU A 124 -10.72 9.43 16.86
C LEU A 124 -11.10 8.02 17.32
N MET A 125 -11.90 7.34 16.49
CA MET A 125 -12.24 5.94 16.67
C MET A 125 -11.45 5.11 15.66
N HIS A 126 -10.57 4.22 16.13
CA HIS A 126 -9.72 3.39 15.25
C HIS A 126 -9.79 1.91 15.63
N LEU A 127 -9.24 1.04 14.78
CA LEU A 127 -9.28 -0.39 14.99
C LEU A 127 -8.29 -0.82 16.08
N ASN A 128 -8.72 -1.75 16.92
CA ASN A 128 -7.90 -2.37 17.94
C ASN A 128 -7.11 -3.54 17.33
N ARG A 129 -5.79 -3.37 17.19
CA ARG A 129 -4.90 -4.43 16.68
C ARG A 129 -4.94 -5.73 17.49
N ALA A 130 -5.32 -5.68 18.77
CA ALA A 130 -5.40 -6.85 19.64
C ALA A 130 -6.77 -7.56 19.56
N CYS A 131 -7.79 -6.95 18.95
CA CYS A 131 -9.09 -7.58 18.78
C CYS A 131 -8.99 -8.78 17.83
N ARG A 132 -9.57 -9.91 18.22
CA ARG A 132 -9.52 -11.17 17.47
C ARG A 132 -10.92 -11.68 17.18
N HIS A 133 -11.16 -12.11 15.95
CA HIS A 133 -12.40 -12.81 15.61
C HIS A 133 -12.48 -14.18 16.34
N PRO A 134 -13.66 -14.60 16.84
CA PRO A 134 -14.98 -13.97 16.67
C PRO A 134 -15.34 -12.87 17.68
N GLY A 135 -14.53 -12.66 18.72
CA GLY A 135 -14.78 -11.65 19.76
C GLY A 135 -14.50 -10.22 19.29
N LEU A 136 -15.47 -9.62 18.59
CA LEU A 136 -15.35 -8.27 18.02
C LEU A 136 -15.83 -7.16 18.95
N GLU A 137 -16.14 -7.44 20.22
CA GLU A 137 -16.63 -6.46 21.19
C GLU A 137 -15.61 -5.33 21.41
N SER A 138 -14.32 -5.66 21.37
CA SER A 138 -13.20 -4.73 21.53
C SER A 138 -12.63 -4.18 20.21
N LEU A 139 -13.36 -4.33 19.09
CA LEU A 139 -12.87 -3.95 17.74
C LEU A 139 -12.43 -2.49 17.63
N PHE A 140 -13.09 -1.59 18.34
CA PHE A 140 -12.82 -0.15 18.26
C PHE A 140 -12.19 0.38 19.54
N ILE A 141 -11.18 1.23 19.38
CA ILE A 141 -10.63 2.09 20.43
C ILE A 141 -11.10 3.51 20.14
N ARG A 142 -11.62 4.19 21.17
CA ARG A 142 -11.94 5.62 21.15
C ARG A 142 -10.83 6.37 21.87
N GLN A 143 -10.28 7.38 21.23
CA GLN A 143 -9.30 8.28 21.84
C GLN A 143 -9.81 9.71 21.76
N ASP A 144 -9.92 10.37 22.92
CA ASP A 144 -10.15 11.81 23.00
C ASP A 144 -8.91 12.54 22.47
N VAL A 145 -9.12 13.40 21.48
CA VAL A 145 -8.08 14.21 20.84
C VAL A 145 -8.41 15.70 20.89
N THR A 146 -9.28 16.09 21.83
CA THR A 146 -9.75 17.48 21.95
C THR A 146 -8.57 18.43 22.19
N ALA A 147 -7.72 18.12 23.17
CA ALA A 147 -6.58 18.97 23.53
C ALA A 147 -5.52 19.03 22.42
N GLU A 148 -5.29 17.92 21.72
CA GLU A 148 -4.38 17.84 20.58
C GLU A 148 -4.88 18.67 19.41
N THR A 149 -6.20 18.65 19.16
CA THR A 149 -6.81 19.40 18.05
C THR A 149 -7.05 20.87 18.37
N ASP A 150 -7.11 21.26 19.65
CA ASP A 150 -7.21 22.67 20.07
C ASP A 150 -6.03 23.49 19.57
N ARG A 151 -4.82 22.90 19.50
CA ARG A 151 -3.63 23.56 18.94
C ARG A 151 -3.80 23.89 17.46
N PHE A 152 -4.46 23.01 16.71
CA PHE A 152 -4.73 23.23 15.29
C PHE A 152 -5.90 24.18 15.05
N GLN A 153 -6.82 24.35 16.00
CA GLN A 153 -7.99 25.24 15.83
C GLN A 153 -7.60 26.69 15.52
N SER A 154 -6.47 27.17 16.03
CA SER A 154 -5.96 28.50 15.69
C SER A 154 -5.33 28.58 14.29
N GLU A 155 -4.84 27.47 13.76
CA GLU A 155 -4.16 27.42 12.45
C GLU A 155 -5.12 27.12 11.29
N VAL A 156 -6.20 26.38 11.54
CA VAL A 156 -7.17 25.97 10.51
C VAL A 156 -7.73 27.16 9.71
N PRO A 157 -8.15 28.30 10.31
CA PRO A 157 -8.67 29.43 9.55
C PRO A 157 -7.68 29.96 8.51
N ASP A 158 -6.43 30.20 8.91
CA ASP A 158 -5.37 30.70 8.02
C ASP A 158 -5.07 29.69 6.91
N LYS A 159 -5.05 28.39 7.23
CA LYS A 159 -4.87 27.33 6.23
C LYS A 159 -6.04 27.28 5.25
N VAL A 160 -7.27 27.39 5.74
CA VAL A 160 -8.47 27.45 4.88
C VAL A 160 -8.38 28.62 3.92
N GLU A 161 -8.05 29.82 4.41
CA GLU A 161 -7.90 31.01 3.57
C GLU A 161 -6.81 30.81 2.50
N GLN A 162 -5.64 30.33 2.89
CA GLN A 162 -4.53 30.03 1.97
C GLN A 162 -4.94 29.04 0.87
N LEU A 163 -5.64 27.97 1.23
CA LEU A 163 -6.04 26.94 0.28
C LEU A 163 -7.16 27.42 -0.65
N LEU A 164 -8.14 28.18 -0.15
CA LEU A 164 -9.17 28.79 -0.98
C LEU A 164 -8.57 29.81 -1.96
N ALA A 165 -7.65 30.66 -1.50
CA ALA A 165 -6.93 31.60 -2.36
C ALA A 165 -6.09 30.89 -3.42
N ALA A 166 -5.42 29.79 -3.07
CA ALA A 166 -4.69 28.97 -4.04
C ALA A 166 -5.62 28.36 -5.09
N LEU A 167 -6.81 27.90 -4.69
CA LEU A 167 -7.81 27.34 -5.60
C LEU A 167 -8.42 28.37 -6.56
N ASP A 168 -8.63 29.60 -6.10
CA ASP A 168 -9.13 30.70 -6.93
C ASP A 168 -8.04 31.32 -7.83
N GLY A 169 -6.76 31.09 -7.49
CA GLY A 169 -5.59 31.61 -8.18
C GLY A 169 -5.08 30.77 -9.35
N PRO A 170 -3.96 31.20 -9.97
CA PRO A 170 -3.25 30.38 -10.95
C PRO A 170 -2.65 29.13 -10.29
N LEU A 171 -2.26 28.15 -11.12
CA LEU A 171 -1.53 26.97 -10.67
C LEU A 171 -0.32 27.39 -9.81
N PRO A 172 -0.18 26.89 -8.57
CA PRO A 172 0.98 27.19 -7.74
C PRO A 172 2.31 26.77 -8.38
N ASP A 173 3.39 27.48 -8.03
CA ASP A 173 4.77 27.23 -8.49
C ASP A 173 5.34 25.89 -7.94
N ASP A 174 6.64 25.75 -7.77
CA ASP A 174 7.24 24.53 -7.21
C ASP A 174 6.91 24.41 -5.71
N SER A 175 6.18 23.34 -5.36
CA SER A 175 5.82 22.98 -4.01
C SER A 175 6.23 21.54 -3.67
N ARG A 176 7.22 20.99 -4.39
CA ARG A 176 7.78 19.66 -4.12
C ARG A 176 8.36 19.59 -2.72
N ASN A 177 8.14 18.47 -2.04
CA ASN A 177 8.55 18.26 -0.67
C ASN A 177 8.64 16.75 -0.34
N ALA A 178 8.79 16.43 0.94
CA ALA A 178 8.95 15.05 1.42
C ALA A 178 7.78 14.10 1.09
N THR A 179 6.59 14.62 0.79
CA THR A 179 5.38 13.83 0.47
C THR A 179 5.25 13.50 -1.02
N CYS A 180 6.19 13.91 -1.87
CA CYS A 180 6.12 13.70 -3.32
C CYS A 180 6.04 12.22 -3.74
N GLY A 181 6.59 11.29 -2.95
CA GLY A 181 6.66 9.88 -3.35
C GLY A 181 5.33 9.15 -3.47
N GLY A 182 4.28 9.64 -2.80
CA GLY A 182 2.91 9.11 -2.93
C GLY A 182 1.97 10.04 -3.71
N CYS A 183 2.51 11.07 -4.38
CA CYS A 183 1.69 12.02 -5.12
C CYS A 183 1.24 11.40 -6.45
N PRO A 184 -0.06 11.38 -6.78
CA PRO A 184 -0.52 10.88 -8.08
C PRO A 184 0.07 11.67 -9.25
N PHE A 185 0.35 12.95 -9.05
CA PHE A 185 0.96 13.84 -10.06
C PHE A 185 2.49 13.87 -10.01
N TYR A 186 3.14 12.88 -9.40
CA TYR A 186 4.60 12.82 -9.30
C TYR A 186 5.29 13.08 -10.65
N ASN A 187 4.77 12.46 -11.72
CA ASN A 187 5.35 12.56 -13.06
C ASN A 187 5.21 13.95 -13.71
N ARG A 188 4.32 14.82 -13.21
CA ARG A 188 4.19 16.21 -13.68
C ARG A 188 5.21 17.13 -13.02
N CYS A 189 5.63 16.80 -11.81
CA CYS A 189 6.52 17.63 -11.00
C CYS A 189 8.00 17.24 -11.14
N TRP A 190 8.29 15.94 -11.29
CA TRP A 190 9.66 15.44 -11.27
C TRP A 190 10.11 14.96 -12.65
N PRO A 191 11.40 15.15 -12.99
CA PRO A 191 12.01 14.64 -14.22
C PRO A 191 11.82 13.13 -14.36
N GLN A 192 11.58 12.68 -15.59
CA GLN A 192 11.35 11.28 -15.92
C GLN A 192 12.51 10.64 -16.68
N GLU A 193 13.56 11.40 -16.94
CA GLU A 193 14.75 10.96 -17.65
C GLU A 193 15.49 9.87 -16.85
N ARG A 194 16.28 9.08 -17.59
CA ARG A 194 17.16 8.08 -17.00
C ARG A 194 18.19 8.79 -16.13
N PHE A 195 18.53 8.18 -15.01
CA PHE A 195 19.53 8.69 -14.07
C PHE A 195 19.24 10.05 -13.44
N SER A 196 18.01 10.57 -13.51
CA SER A 196 17.63 11.76 -12.76
C SER A 196 17.73 11.51 -11.25
N VAL A 197 18.17 12.50 -10.45
CA VAL A 197 18.47 12.32 -9.01
C VAL A 197 17.29 11.80 -8.18
N ASN A 198 16.07 12.09 -8.60
CA ASN A 198 14.84 11.56 -8.02
C ASN A 198 14.71 10.03 -8.11
N ARG A 199 15.49 9.38 -8.97
CA ARG A 199 15.55 7.92 -9.15
C ARG A 199 16.62 7.23 -8.28
N PHE A 200 17.33 7.94 -7.40
CA PHE A 200 18.23 7.25 -6.47
C PHE A 200 17.46 6.29 -5.56
N TYR A 201 17.92 5.04 -5.51
CA TYR A 201 17.31 3.99 -4.72
C TYR A 201 17.32 4.36 -3.24
N ARG A 202 16.13 4.40 -2.64
CA ARG A 202 15.89 4.68 -1.21
C ARG A 202 16.56 5.96 -0.67
N MET A 203 16.88 6.93 -1.54
CA MET A 203 17.28 8.26 -1.09
C MET A 203 16.05 9.03 -0.59
N LYS A 204 16.18 9.77 0.51
CA LYS A 204 15.08 10.56 1.07
C LYS A 204 14.67 11.66 0.09
N TRP A 205 13.39 12.01 0.08
CA TRP A 205 12.85 13.06 -0.80
C TRP A 205 13.49 14.43 -0.58
N GLY A 206 13.76 14.80 0.68
CA GLY A 206 14.50 16.03 0.99
C GLY A 206 15.89 16.03 0.36
N ASP A 207 16.65 14.95 0.52
CA ASP A 207 17.99 14.81 -0.09
C ASP A 207 17.95 14.91 -1.62
N LYS A 208 16.92 14.36 -2.26
CA LYS A 208 16.73 14.45 -3.73
C LYS A 208 16.48 15.89 -4.17
N LEU A 209 15.63 16.60 -3.43
CA LEU A 209 15.30 17.99 -3.72
C LEU A 209 16.50 18.91 -3.47
N ASP A 210 17.24 18.70 -2.38
CA ASP A 210 18.45 19.47 -2.05
C ASP A 210 19.51 19.32 -3.16
N LEU A 211 19.67 18.11 -3.71
CA LEU A 211 20.57 17.88 -4.85
C LEU A 211 20.13 18.65 -6.09
N GLU A 212 18.85 18.57 -6.46
CA GLU A 212 18.32 19.27 -7.63
C GLU A 212 18.41 20.80 -7.48
N GLN A 213 18.09 21.33 -6.29
CA GLN A 213 18.23 22.76 -5.97
C GLN A 213 19.69 23.23 -5.95
N ALA A 214 20.63 22.34 -5.64
CA ALA A 214 22.07 22.59 -5.75
C ALA A 214 22.60 22.44 -7.20
N GLY A 215 21.73 22.16 -8.17
CA GLY A 215 22.07 22.03 -9.59
C GLY A 215 22.45 20.63 -10.05
N ALA A 216 22.38 19.62 -9.17
CA ALA A 216 22.60 18.23 -9.55
C ALA A 216 21.27 17.58 -9.96
N THR A 217 21.00 17.55 -11.26
CA THR A 217 19.75 17.01 -11.83
C THR A 217 19.87 15.53 -12.17
N SER A 218 21.08 15.03 -12.38
CA SER A 218 21.38 13.62 -12.70
C SER A 218 22.41 12.97 -11.76
N PHE A 219 22.53 11.63 -11.81
CA PHE A 219 23.46 10.88 -10.98
C PHE A 219 24.93 11.27 -11.19
N VAL A 220 25.30 11.72 -12.40
CA VAL A 220 26.68 12.11 -12.74
C VAL A 220 27.03 13.50 -12.21
N GLU A 221 26.04 14.34 -11.92
CA GLU A 221 26.21 15.69 -11.39
C GLU A 221 26.27 15.72 -9.86
N VAL A 222 26.03 14.59 -9.20
CA VAL A 222 26.08 14.49 -7.73
C VAL A 222 27.50 14.79 -7.23
N PRO A 223 27.67 15.75 -6.30
CA PRO A 223 28.99 16.10 -5.78
C PRO A 223 29.68 14.90 -5.11
N PRO A 224 31.00 14.70 -5.29
CA PRO A 224 31.75 13.60 -4.67
C PRO A 224 31.68 13.57 -3.14
N ALA A 225 31.41 14.71 -2.51
CA ALA A 225 31.23 14.81 -1.05
C ALA A 225 29.91 14.18 -0.55
N LYS A 226 28.92 13.97 -1.43
CA LYS A 226 27.67 13.29 -1.05
C LYS A 226 27.97 11.82 -0.81
N LYS A 227 27.75 11.36 0.42
CA LYS A 227 27.87 9.94 0.76
C LYS A 227 26.73 9.13 0.14
N LEU A 228 27.06 8.34 -0.87
CA LEU A 228 26.15 7.39 -1.51
C LEU A 228 26.32 5.98 -0.92
N SER A 229 25.24 5.19 -0.91
CA SER A 229 25.32 3.75 -0.59
C SER A 229 26.01 2.97 -1.70
N SER A 230 26.43 1.72 -1.46
CA SER A 230 27.00 0.86 -2.51
C SER A 230 26.05 0.67 -3.70
N ILE A 231 24.75 0.57 -3.42
CA ILE A 231 23.70 0.48 -4.45
C ILE A 231 23.67 1.77 -5.28
N GLN A 232 23.62 2.93 -4.63
CA GLN A 232 23.59 4.24 -5.30
C GLN A 232 24.88 4.53 -6.09
N LEU A 233 26.04 4.09 -5.58
CA LEU A 233 27.30 4.15 -6.30
C LEU A 233 27.26 3.32 -7.59
N ARG A 234 26.68 2.11 -7.56
CA ARG A 234 26.44 1.35 -8.79
C ARG A 234 25.53 2.09 -9.77
N GLN A 235 24.45 2.72 -9.27
CA GLN A 235 23.58 3.55 -10.13
C GLN A 235 24.39 4.67 -10.80
N GLN A 236 25.30 5.30 -10.06
CA GLN A 236 26.18 6.33 -10.59
C GLN A 236 27.18 5.77 -11.61
N VAL A 237 27.80 4.62 -11.35
CA VAL A 237 28.70 3.97 -12.33
C VAL A 237 27.96 3.67 -13.63
N THR A 238 26.76 3.07 -13.55
CA THR A 238 25.92 2.81 -14.72
C THR A 238 25.52 4.09 -15.45
N ALA A 239 25.29 5.20 -14.74
CA ALA A 239 25.02 6.49 -15.39
C ALA A 239 26.21 7.04 -16.18
N HIS A 240 27.45 6.72 -15.79
CA HIS A 240 28.66 7.12 -16.52
C HIS A 240 28.95 6.22 -17.72
N THR A 241 28.65 4.92 -17.62
CA THR A 241 29.05 3.92 -18.63
C THR A 241 27.93 3.54 -19.58
N ASP A 242 26.68 3.84 -19.23
CA ASP A 242 25.47 3.35 -19.88
C ASP A 242 25.39 1.82 -20.02
N ALA A 243 26.09 1.10 -19.12
CA ALA A 243 26.22 -0.35 -19.18
C ALA A 243 25.74 -1.01 -17.88
N ILE A 244 25.24 -2.25 -18.00
CA ILE A 244 24.94 -3.07 -16.84
C ILE A 244 26.20 -3.25 -15.97
N VAL A 245 26.03 -3.06 -14.67
CA VAL A 245 27.05 -3.40 -13.68
C VAL A 245 26.68 -4.72 -13.05
N VAL A 246 27.61 -5.68 -13.08
CA VAL A 246 27.49 -6.98 -12.41
C VAL A 246 28.69 -7.14 -11.49
N GLU A 247 28.45 -7.17 -10.19
CA GLU A 247 29.48 -7.32 -9.17
C GLU A 247 30.06 -8.74 -9.20
N PRO A 248 31.39 -8.90 -9.10
CA PRO A 248 32.04 -10.20 -9.15
C PRO A 248 31.62 -11.13 -8.00
N THR A 249 31.06 -10.57 -6.91
CA THR A 249 30.56 -11.32 -5.76
C THR A 249 29.23 -12.03 -6.02
N LEU A 250 28.51 -11.73 -7.12
CA LEU A 250 27.21 -12.33 -7.44
C LEU A 250 27.26 -13.86 -7.46
N ARG A 251 28.29 -14.43 -8.09
CA ARG A 251 28.48 -15.89 -8.16
C ARG A 251 28.59 -16.51 -6.77
N GLY A 252 29.30 -15.85 -5.85
CA GLY A 252 29.43 -16.31 -4.47
C GLY A 252 28.09 -16.27 -3.74
N ALA A 253 27.35 -15.17 -3.87
CA ALA A 253 26.03 -15.02 -3.25
C ALA A 253 25.03 -16.10 -3.71
N LEU A 254 24.99 -16.42 -5.00
CA LEU A 254 24.11 -17.47 -5.54
C LEU A 254 24.56 -18.89 -5.16
N ALA A 255 25.86 -19.12 -4.95
CA ALA A 255 26.38 -20.42 -4.56
C ALA A 255 25.98 -20.84 -3.13
N GLU A 256 25.53 -19.89 -2.30
CA GLU A 256 24.98 -20.18 -0.98
C GLU A 256 23.60 -20.85 -1.04
N TRP A 257 22.90 -20.74 -2.18
CA TRP A 257 21.56 -21.30 -2.35
C TRP A 257 21.64 -22.80 -2.66
N LYS A 258 20.83 -23.58 -1.95
CA LYS A 258 20.90 -25.04 -1.98
C LYS A 258 19.90 -25.60 -2.98
N ARG A 259 20.35 -26.46 -3.89
CA ARG A 259 19.46 -27.16 -4.83
C ARG A 259 18.77 -28.38 -4.20
N PRO A 260 17.60 -28.82 -4.71
CA PRO A 260 16.80 -28.17 -5.76
C PRO A 260 16.18 -26.85 -5.27
N LEU A 261 16.14 -25.83 -6.14
CA LEU A 261 15.46 -24.57 -5.82
C LEU A 261 13.94 -24.73 -5.90
N VAL A 262 13.25 -24.04 -5.01
CA VAL A 262 11.78 -23.96 -4.96
C VAL A 262 11.39 -22.49 -4.99
N TYR A 263 10.76 -22.02 -6.05
CA TYR A 263 10.32 -20.64 -6.20
C TYR A 263 8.89 -20.51 -5.68
N LEU A 264 8.63 -19.60 -4.76
CA LEU A 264 7.35 -19.47 -4.07
C LEU A 264 6.87 -18.01 -4.09
N ASP A 265 5.60 -17.84 -4.42
CA ASP A 265 4.89 -16.56 -4.35
C ASP A 265 3.49 -16.76 -3.73
N PHE A 266 2.97 -15.73 -3.05
CA PHE A 266 1.65 -15.74 -2.45
C PHE A 266 0.83 -14.53 -2.88
N GLU A 267 -0.48 -14.75 -3.04
CA GLU A 267 -1.46 -13.67 -3.00
C GLU A 267 -2.25 -13.70 -1.69
N THR A 268 -2.54 -12.50 -1.17
CA THR A 268 -3.25 -12.33 0.10
C THR A 268 -4.40 -11.36 -0.01
N VAL A 269 -5.42 -11.56 0.82
CA VAL A 269 -6.39 -10.52 1.16
C VAL A 269 -6.20 -10.06 2.59
N SER A 270 -6.69 -8.87 2.93
CA SER A 270 -6.63 -8.34 4.30
C SER A 270 -7.86 -7.49 4.56
N PHE A 271 -8.55 -7.76 5.66
CA PHE A 271 -9.78 -7.06 6.03
C PHE A 271 -9.56 -6.14 7.23
N ALA A 272 -10.17 -4.97 7.20
CA ALA A 272 -10.24 -4.08 8.35
C ALA A 272 -11.00 -4.75 9.50
N ILE A 273 -12.15 -5.35 9.21
CA ILE A 273 -12.94 -6.13 10.15
C ILE A 273 -12.53 -7.61 10.02
N PRO A 274 -11.95 -8.24 11.07
CA PRO A 274 -11.48 -9.61 11.00
C PRO A 274 -12.62 -10.61 10.74
N ARG A 275 -12.41 -11.54 9.80
CA ARG A 275 -13.45 -12.48 9.32
C ARG A 275 -13.26 -13.93 9.78
N PHE A 276 -12.05 -14.30 10.19
CA PHE A 276 -11.71 -15.70 10.47
C PHE A 276 -11.15 -15.90 11.88
N PRO A 277 -11.40 -17.05 12.53
CA PRO A 277 -10.89 -17.34 13.86
C PRO A 277 -9.42 -16.96 14.06
N GLY A 278 -9.15 -16.22 15.14
CA GLY A 278 -7.80 -15.79 15.53
C GLY A 278 -7.23 -14.59 14.76
N THR A 279 -7.84 -14.19 13.63
CA THR A 279 -7.39 -13.01 12.86
C THR A 279 -7.68 -11.70 13.59
N THR A 280 -6.80 -10.73 13.42
CA THR A 280 -6.91 -9.33 13.89
C THR A 280 -7.04 -8.38 12.70
N PRO A 281 -7.39 -7.09 12.91
CA PRO A 281 -7.52 -6.12 11.82
C PRO A 281 -6.29 -6.07 10.93
N TRP A 282 -6.51 -6.19 9.62
CA TRP A 282 -5.49 -6.22 8.57
C TRP A 282 -4.54 -7.42 8.63
N THR A 283 -4.95 -8.52 9.26
CA THR A 283 -4.23 -9.80 9.10
C THR A 283 -4.18 -10.17 7.62
N LYS A 284 -2.97 -10.41 7.12
CA LYS A 284 -2.76 -10.96 5.78
C LYS A 284 -3.20 -12.42 5.77
N ILE A 285 -4.16 -12.73 4.92
CA ILE A 285 -4.71 -14.07 4.75
C ILE A 285 -4.23 -14.57 3.39
N PRO A 286 -3.28 -15.54 3.33
CA PRO A 286 -2.93 -16.20 2.09
C PRO A 286 -4.14 -16.92 1.52
N VAL A 287 -4.42 -16.65 0.25
CA VAL A 287 -5.59 -17.18 -0.47
C VAL A 287 -5.20 -17.88 -1.76
N GLN A 288 -3.98 -17.62 -2.24
CA GLN A 288 -3.40 -18.26 -3.41
C GLN A 288 -1.88 -18.34 -3.24
N TYR A 289 -1.28 -19.36 -3.85
CA TYR A 289 0.15 -19.43 -4.07
C TYR A 289 0.47 -20.04 -5.44
N SER A 290 1.69 -19.79 -5.90
CA SER A 290 2.33 -20.53 -6.98
C SER A 290 3.66 -21.08 -6.50
N VAL A 291 4.04 -22.27 -6.98
CA VAL A 291 5.32 -22.91 -6.74
C VAL A 291 5.90 -23.46 -8.03
N HIS A 292 7.15 -23.10 -8.32
CA HIS A 292 7.98 -23.83 -9.29
C HIS A 292 9.10 -24.56 -8.55
N ARG A 293 9.28 -25.85 -8.81
CA ARG A 293 10.34 -26.65 -8.19
C ARG A 293 11.27 -27.21 -9.26
N GLU A 294 12.57 -27.07 -9.05
CA GLU A 294 13.57 -27.72 -9.90
C GLU A 294 13.40 -29.24 -9.87
N GLU A 295 13.26 -29.84 -11.06
CA GLU A 295 13.15 -31.28 -11.23
C GLU A 295 13.93 -31.72 -12.48
N GLY A 296 15.03 -32.44 -12.28
CA GLY A 296 15.91 -32.87 -13.36
C GLY A 296 16.49 -31.68 -14.13
N SER A 297 16.13 -31.55 -15.40
CA SER A 297 16.54 -30.44 -16.29
C SER A 297 15.47 -29.35 -16.44
N GLY A 298 14.31 -29.50 -15.79
CA GLY A 298 13.18 -28.58 -15.91
C GLY A 298 12.61 -28.18 -14.55
N HIS A 299 11.36 -27.75 -14.58
CA HIS A 299 10.61 -27.32 -13.40
C HIS A 299 9.23 -27.96 -13.40
N GLN A 300 8.76 -28.34 -12.21
CA GLN A 300 7.38 -28.73 -11.97
C GLN A 300 6.64 -27.55 -11.36
N HIS A 301 5.47 -27.21 -11.90
CA HIS A 301 4.59 -26.19 -11.36
C HIS A 301 3.47 -26.79 -10.52
N ALA A 302 3.14 -26.13 -9.41
CA ALA A 302 1.97 -26.39 -8.60
C ALA A 302 1.37 -25.07 -8.11
N ALA A 303 0.06 -25.01 -7.93
CA ALA A 303 -0.64 -23.81 -7.46
C ALA A 303 -1.84 -24.16 -6.58
N PHE A 304 -2.25 -23.19 -5.78
CA PHE A 304 -3.48 -23.24 -5.00
C PHE A 304 -4.21 -21.90 -5.17
N LEU A 305 -5.53 -21.94 -5.33
CA LEU A 305 -6.40 -20.78 -5.23
C LEU A 305 -7.63 -21.18 -4.42
N ALA A 306 -7.95 -20.43 -3.38
CA ALA A 306 -9.07 -20.70 -2.49
C ALA A 306 -10.39 -20.93 -3.26
N GLY A 307 -11.17 -21.91 -2.82
CA GLY A 307 -12.40 -22.33 -3.49
C GLY A 307 -13.62 -21.49 -3.10
N ASP A 308 -13.96 -21.46 -1.80
CA ASP A 308 -15.14 -20.81 -1.26
C ASP A 308 -14.80 -19.56 -0.43
N GLY A 309 -15.83 -18.86 0.05
CA GLY A 309 -15.68 -17.70 0.94
C GLY A 309 -15.34 -18.06 2.39
N GLY A 310 -14.86 -19.29 2.65
CA GLY A 310 -14.39 -19.72 3.96
C GLY A 310 -12.99 -19.21 4.30
N ASP A 311 -12.44 -19.72 5.42
CA ASP A 311 -11.04 -19.49 5.80
C ASP A 311 -10.12 -20.47 5.05
N PRO A 312 -9.31 -20.00 4.09
CA PRO A 312 -8.54 -20.89 3.24
C PRO A 312 -7.23 -21.36 3.87
N ARG A 313 -6.82 -20.78 5.00
CA ARG A 313 -5.47 -20.94 5.55
C ARG A 313 -5.11 -22.40 5.83
N ARG A 314 -6.06 -23.19 6.34
CA ARG A 314 -5.83 -24.61 6.63
C ARG A 314 -5.56 -25.42 5.36
N ALA A 315 -6.47 -25.35 4.38
CA ALA A 315 -6.34 -26.09 3.12
C ALA A 315 -5.12 -25.62 2.30
N LEU A 316 -4.84 -24.31 2.33
CA LEU A 316 -3.66 -23.76 1.70
C LEU A 316 -2.38 -24.29 2.36
N ALA A 317 -2.32 -24.33 3.70
CA ALA A 317 -1.16 -24.85 4.43
C ALA A 317 -0.89 -26.32 4.11
N GLU A 318 -1.93 -27.17 4.10
CA GLU A 318 -1.81 -28.60 3.73
C GLU A 318 -1.22 -28.76 2.32
N SER A 319 -1.77 -28.02 1.35
CA SER A 319 -1.30 -28.06 -0.04
C SER A 319 0.13 -27.54 -0.19
N LEU A 320 0.45 -26.43 0.48
CA LEU A 320 1.77 -25.81 0.41
C LEU A 320 2.85 -26.72 0.99
N VAL A 321 2.60 -27.34 2.16
CA VAL A 321 3.54 -28.28 2.78
C VAL A 321 3.86 -29.42 1.83
N ALA A 322 2.84 -30.01 1.18
CA ALA A 322 3.04 -31.08 0.22
C ALA A 322 3.90 -30.67 -0.99
N HIS A 323 3.72 -29.46 -1.51
CA HIS A 323 4.46 -28.99 -2.69
C HIS A 323 5.84 -28.40 -2.38
N CYS A 324 6.06 -27.94 -1.15
CA CYS A 324 7.33 -27.35 -0.71
C CYS A 324 8.17 -28.29 0.16
N GLU A 325 7.75 -29.55 0.35
CA GLU A 325 8.49 -30.53 1.16
C GLU A 325 9.91 -30.77 0.62
N GLY A 326 10.84 -31.08 1.53
CA GLY A 326 12.15 -31.59 1.21
C GLY A 326 13.29 -30.61 1.47
N LYS A 327 14.36 -30.74 0.67
CA LYS A 327 15.62 -30.01 0.82
C LYS A 327 15.72 -28.89 -0.22
N GLY A 328 16.66 -27.99 -0.01
CA GLY A 328 16.95 -26.89 -0.93
C GLY A 328 16.40 -25.55 -0.47
N SER A 329 16.81 -24.47 -1.11
CA SER A 329 16.42 -23.11 -0.81
C SER A 329 15.06 -22.80 -1.42
N VAL A 330 14.24 -22.06 -0.68
CA VAL A 330 12.95 -21.53 -1.15
C VAL A 330 13.20 -20.09 -1.62
N VAL A 331 13.23 -19.86 -2.91
CA VAL A 331 13.49 -18.55 -3.51
C VAL A 331 12.18 -17.76 -3.56
N THR A 332 12.22 -16.54 -3.04
CA THR A 332 11.12 -15.59 -3.18
C THR A 332 11.67 -14.22 -3.60
N TYR A 333 10.79 -13.31 -4.00
CA TYR A 333 11.15 -11.95 -4.38
C TYR A 333 10.52 -10.98 -3.38
N HIS A 334 11.32 -10.46 -2.44
CA HIS A 334 10.86 -9.71 -1.27
C HIS A 334 10.37 -10.59 -0.09
N SER A 335 11.25 -11.50 0.35
CA SER A 335 11.03 -12.57 1.35
C SER A 335 10.35 -12.20 2.67
N SER A 336 10.39 -10.93 3.06
CA SER A 336 9.68 -10.48 4.27
C SER A 336 8.17 -10.75 4.20
N PHE A 337 7.61 -10.70 2.99
CA PHE A 337 6.20 -10.97 2.74
C PHE A 337 5.88 -12.47 2.84
N GLU A 338 6.59 -13.33 2.10
CA GLU A 338 6.33 -14.78 2.09
C GLU A 338 6.64 -15.41 3.45
N LYS A 339 7.71 -14.97 4.13
CA LYS A 339 7.99 -15.38 5.52
C LYS A 339 6.87 -15.00 6.47
N GLY A 340 6.28 -13.81 6.28
CA GLY A 340 5.10 -13.37 7.01
C GLY A 340 3.90 -14.28 6.78
N CYS A 341 3.66 -14.69 5.53
CA CYS A 341 2.60 -15.64 5.17
C CYS A 341 2.81 -17.01 5.80
N LEU A 342 4.02 -17.57 5.71
CA LEU A 342 4.37 -18.87 6.30
C LEU A 342 4.15 -18.90 7.82
N ARG A 343 4.58 -17.84 8.54
CA ARG A 343 4.32 -17.70 9.97
C ARG A 343 2.82 -17.59 10.27
N GLY A 344 2.10 -16.79 9.49
CA GLY A 344 0.64 -16.65 9.64
C GLY A 344 -0.12 -17.96 9.40
N LEU A 345 0.34 -18.77 8.45
CA LEU A 345 -0.20 -20.13 8.22
C LEU A 345 0.12 -21.07 9.38
N ALA A 346 1.35 -21.01 9.93
CA ALA A 346 1.76 -21.82 11.07
C ALA A 346 0.94 -21.51 12.32
N GLU A 347 0.60 -20.24 12.54
CA GLU A 347 -0.31 -19.81 13.61
C GLU A 347 -1.76 -20.28 13.37
N ALA A 348 -2.21 -20.32 12.12
CA ALA A 348 -3.58 -20.68 11.74
C ALA A 348 -3.83 -22.19 11.68
N ALA A 349 -2.78 -22.98 11.43
CA ALA A 349 -2.80 -24.44 11.37
C ALA A 349 -1.64 -25.04 12.19
N PRO A 350 -1.71 -25.00 13.54
CA PRO A 350 -0.60 -25.37 14.43
C PRO A 350 -0.04 -26.78 14.19
N GLU A 351 -0.89 -27.71 13.78
CA GLU A 351 -0.53 -29.10 13.44
C GLU A 351 0.36 -29.24 12.19
N LEU A 352 0.52 -28.18 11.38
CA LEU A 352 1.51 -28.08 10.29
C LEU A 352 2.59 -27.03 10.59
N GLY A 353 2.61 -26.49 11.82
CA GLY A 353 3.45 -25.35 12.18
C GLY A 353 4.94 -25.65 12.00
N ASP A 354 5.38 -26.84 12.42
CA ASP A 354 6.79 -27.24 12.30
C ASP A 354 7.21 -27.39 10.83
N GLU A 355 6.37 -27.97 9.97
CA GLU A 355 6.58 -28.10 8.53
C GLU A 355 6.70 -26.72 7.87
N LEU A 356 5.78 -25.81 8.17
CA LEU A 356 5.77 -24.45 7.62
C LEU A 356 6.98 -23.64 8.08
N MET A 357 7.40 -23.80 9.33
CA MET A 357 8.60 -23.13 9.84
C MET A 357 9.89 -23.69 9.22
N ARG A 358 9.94 -24.99 8.89
CA ARG A 358 11.04 -25.56 8.10
C ARG A 358 11.10 -25.01 6.67
N ILE A 359 9.97 -24.67 6.06
CA ILE A 359 9.94 -23.96 4.77
C ILE A 359 10.48 -22.53 4.97
N HIS A 360 9.98 -21.82 5.98
CA HIS A 360 10.37 -20.45 6.32
C HIS A 360 11.89 -20.29 6.52
N GLU A 361 12.54 -21.24 7.21
CA GLU A 361 13.98 -21.22 7.47
C GLU A 361 14.84 -21.39 6.20
N ARG A 362 14.28 -22.01 5.15
CA ARG A 362 14.97 -22.21 3.86
C ARG A 362 14.79 -21.04 2.90
N VAL A 363 14.00 -20.03 3.25
CA VAL A 363 13.70 -18.90 2.37
C VAL A 363 14.92 -18.02 2.16
N VAL A 364 15.29 -17.84 0.89
CA VAL A 364 16.29 -16.89 0.36
C VAL A 364 15.60 -15.86 -0.52
N ASP A 365 16.22 -14.68 -0.68
CA ASP A 365 15.56 -13.52 -1.30
C ASP A 365 16.34 -13.03 -2.53
N LEU A 366 15.66 -13.03 -3.68
CA LEU A 366 16.25 -12.60 -4.94
C LEU A 366 16.36 -11.08 -5.05
N GLU A 367 15.41 -10.29 -4.52
CA GLU A 367 15.44 -8.82 -4.61
C GLU A 367 16.72 -8.20 -4.04
N PRO A 368 17.12 -8.45 -2.77
CA PRO A 368 18.37 -7.91 -2.25
C PRO A 368 19.58 -8.53 -2.95
N THR A 369 19.51 -9.76 -3.42
CA THR A 369 20.62 -10.37 -4.17
C THR A 369 20.89 -9.58 -5.45
N VAL A 370 19.84 -9.25 -6.21
CA VAL A 370 19.95 -8.36 -7.38
C VAL A 370 20.40 -6.96 -6.95
N ALA A 371 19.75 -6.32 -5.97
CA ALA A 371 20.07 -4.94 -5.58
C ALA A 371 21.53 -4.74 -5.10
N HIS A 372 22.10 -5.75 -4.44
CA HIS A 372 23.48 -5.70 -3.96
C HIS A 372 24.53 -6.02 -5.03
N HIS A 373 24.14 -6.55 -6.19
CA HIS A 373 25.09 -7.11 -7.16
C HIS A 373 24.89 -6.67 -8.61
N VAL A 374 23.69 -6.23 -9.00
CA VAL A 374 23.35 -5.94 -10.38
C VAL A 374 22.65 -4.60 -10.47
N TYR A 375 23.05 -3.77 -11.41
CA TYR A 375 22.25 -2.61 -11.80
C TYR A 375 22.26 -2.45 -13.31
N HIS A 376 21.08 -2.53 -13.92
CA HIS A 376 20.90 -2.24 -15.34
C HIS A 376 20.53 -0.76 -15.52
N PRO A 377 20.97 -0.11 -16.62
CA PRO A 377 20.58 1.26 -16.94
C PRO A 377 19.06 1.54 -16.91
N ASP A 378 18.25 0.53 -17.26
CA ASP A 378 16.79 0.61 -17.31
C ASP A 378 16.08 0.20 -16.02
N PHE A 379 16.82 -0.11 -14.95
CA PHE A 379 16.22 -0.33 -13.62
C PHE A 379 15.57 0.95 -13.06
N ASN A 380 15.95 2.14 -13.55
CA ASN A 380 15.28 3.40 -13.23
C ASN A 380 15.09 3.68 -11.72
N GLY A 381 16.00 3.18 -10.88
CA GLY A 381 15.94 3.33 -9.42
C GLY A 381 15.08 2.32 -8.67
N SER A 382 14.51 1.34 -9.36
CA SER A 382 13.67 0.29 -8.80
C SER A 382 14.32 -1.08 -8.98
N PHE A 383 14.16 -1.93 -7.97
CA PHE A 383 14.48 -3.35 -8.03
C PHE A 383 13.22 -4.20 -7.89
N SER A 384 12.03 -3.65 -8.17
CA SER A 384 10.82 -4.48 -8.22
C SER A 384 10.92 -5.52 -9.34
N LEU A 385 10.30 -6.67 -9.15
CA LEU A 385 10.30 -7.76 -10.14
C LEU A 385 9.82 -7.27 -11.51
N LYS A 386 8.80 -6.41 -11.53
CA LYS A 386 8.23 -5.81 -12.75
C LYS A 386 9.15 -4.87 -13.51
N VAL A 387 10.23 -4.43 -12.88
CA VAL A 387 11.27 -3.64 -13.54
C VAL A 387 12.43 -4.54 -13.94
N VAL A 388 12.87 -5.41 -13.02
CA VAL A 388 14.03 -6.28 -13.23
C VAL A 388 13.76 -7.33 -14.31
N LEU A 389 12.61 -8.02 -14.26
CA LEU A 389 12.25 -9.09 -15.18
C LEU A 389 12.25 -8.65 -16.65
N PRO A 390 11.42 -7.66 -17.10
CA PRO A 390 11.40 -7.29 -18.51
C PRO A 390 12.73 -6.67 -18.97
N THR A 391 13.54 -6.16 -18.06
CA THR A 391 14.86 -5.59 -18.38
C THR A 391 15.90 -6.68 -18.66
N LEU A 392 15.95 -7.74 -17.85
CA LEU A 392 16.95 -8.80 -17.99
C LEU A 392 16.46 -9.97 -18.86
N CYS A 393 15.15 -10.21 -18.90
CA CYS A 393 14.49 -11.30 -19.59
C CYS A 393 13.32 -10.76 -20.44
N PRO A 394 13.57 -9.99 -21.50
CA PRO A 394 12.54 -9.27 -22.25
C PRO A 394 11.48 -10.17 -22.91
N ASP A 395 11.77 -11.45 -23.08
CA ASP A 395 10.83 -12.45 -23.62
C ASP A 395 9.72 -12.84 -22.63
N VAL A 396 9.87 -12.51 -21.34
CA VAL A 396 8.90 -12.81 -20.28
C VAL A 396 8.24 -11.52 -19.81
N THR A 397 6.94 -11.37 -20.11
CA THR A 397 6.20 -10.13 -19.87
C THR A 397 4.78 -10.38 -19.32
N TYR A 398 4.32 -9.46 -18.48
CA TYR A 398 2.95 -9.43 -17.94
C TYR A 398 1.94 -8.79 -18.90
N GLU A 399 2.37 -8.15 -20.00
CA GLU A 399 1.52 -7.35 -20.90
C GLU A 399 0.34 -8.14 -21.50
N LYS A 400 0.48 -9.47 -21.62
CA LYS A 400 -0.55 -10.34 -22.19
C LYS A 400 -1.56 -10.84 -21.15
N LEU A 401 -1.32 -10.57 -19.87
CA LEU A 401 -2.20 -11.01 -18.80
C LEU A 401 -3.32 -10.00 -18.54
N ALA A 402 -4.50 -10.51 -18.26
CA ALA A 402 -5.63 -9.67 -17.85
C ALA A 402 -5.42 -9.03 -16.46
N ILE A 403 -4.57 -9.63 -15.62
CA ILE A 403 -4.13 -9.12 -14.33
C ILE A 403 -2.61 -9.00 -14.39
N ALA A 404 -2.09 -7.79 -14.21
CA ALA A 404 -0.66 -7.49 -14.33
C ALA A 404 -0.08 -6.88 -13.05
N ASP A 405 -0.88 -6.80 -11.98
CA ASP A 405 -0.41 -6.31 -10.69
C ASP A 405 -1.13 -6.89 -9.48
N GLY A 406 -0.38 -7.01 -8.39
CA GLY A 406 -0.86 -7.57 -7.13
C GLY A 406 -2.01 -6.79 -6.48
N SER A 407 -2.17 -5.48 -6.73
CA SER A 407 -3.32 -4.74 -6.21
C SER A 407 -4.62 -5.11 -6.93
N THR A 408 -4.56 -5.24 -8.26
CA THR A 408 -5.65 -5.75 -9.08
C THR A 408 -5.93 -7.21 -8.73
N ALA A 409 -4.90 -8.04 -8.54
CA ALA A 409 -5.04 -9.42 -8.11
C ALA A 409 -5.77 -9.50 -6.76
N GLN A 410 -5.32 -8.77 -5.74
CA GLN A 410 -5.96 -8.72 -4.43
C GLN A 410 -7.43 -8.27 -4.51
N LEU A 411 -7.73 -7.22 -5.28
CA LEU A 411 -9.10 -6.72 -5.44
C LEU A 411 -10.03 -7.77 -6.07
N GLU A 412 -9.56 -8.41 -7.13
CA GLU A 412 -10.31 -9.45 -7.85
C GLU A 412 -10.43 -10.74 -7.04
N ILE A 413 -9.42 -11.13 -6.26
CA ILE A 413 -9.53 -12.27 -5.33
C ILE A 413 -10.56 -11.95 -4.24
N ALA A 414 -10.51 -10.74 -3.67
CA ALA A 414 -11.49 -10.33 -2.66
C ALA A 414 -12.91 -10.30 -3.24
N ARG A 415 -13.07 -9.87 -4.50
CA ARG A 415 -14.34 -9.91 -5.22
C ARG A 415 -14.80 -11.35 -5.49
N LEU A 416 -13.90 -12.22 -5.93
CA LEU A 416 -14.16 -13.62 -6.25
C LEU A 416 -14.63 -14.40 -5.02
N LEU A 417 -13.93 -14.27 -3.90
CA LEU A 417 -14.13 -15.09 -2.71
C LEU A 417 -15.12 -14.47 -1.72
N TYR A 418 -15.15 -13.14 -1.65
CA TYR A 418 -15.81 -12.40 -0.56
C TYR A 418 -16.69 -11.25 -1.05
N GLY A 419 -17.01 -11.23 -2.34
CA GLY A 419 -17.96 -10.29 -2.91
C GLY A 419 -19.38 -10.47 -2.34
N PRO A 420 -20.22 -9.43 -2.42
CA PRO A 420 -21.57 -9.45 -1.86
C PRO A 420 -22.52 -10.42 -2.60
N ALA A 421 -22.16 -10.83 -3.81
CA ALA A 421 -22.91 -11.79 -4.62
C ALA A 421 -21.93 -12.70 -5.39
N PRO A 422 -22.28 -13.97 -5.62
CA PRO A 422 -21.51 -14.86 -6.48
C PRO A 422 -21.39 -14.33 -7.90
N LEU A 423 -20.25 -14.58 -8.54
CA LEU A 423 -20.05 -14.28 -9.95
C LEU A 423 -20.81 -15.27 -10.82
N ALA A 424 -21.15 -14.86 -12.05
CA ALA A 424 -21.64 -15.80 -13.04
C ALA A 424 -20.54 -16.84 -13.34
N MET A 425 -20.90 -18.13 -13.45
CA MET A 425 -19.94 -19.24 -13.59
C MET A 425 -18.87 -19.00 -14.67
N LYS A 426 -19.25 -18.45 -15.83
CA LYS A 426 -18.30 -18.14 -16.91
C LYS A 426 -17.30 -17.05 -16.52
N GLU A 427 -17.75 -16.04 -15.78
CA GLU A 427 -16.90 -14.97 -15.28
C GLU A 427 -15.97 -15.49 -14.19
N GLU A 428 -16.49 -16.30 -13.26
CA GLU A 428 -15.70 -16.94 -12.20
C GLU A 428 -14.57 -17.79 -12.78
N THR A 429 -14.88 -18.71 -13.70
CA THR A 429 -13.88 -19.57 -14.34
C THR A 429 -12.79 -18.76 -15.03
N ARG A 430 -13.17 -17.69 -15.75
CA ARG A 430 -12.20 -16.80 -16.41
C ARG A 430 -11.33 -16.08 -15.40
N LEU A 431 -11.91 -15.56 -14.33
CA LEU A 431 -11.17 -14.81 -13.32
C LEU A 431 -10.17 -15.69 -12.58
N ARG A 432 -10.58 -16.90 -12.20
CA ARG A 432 -9.68 -17.91 -11.59
C ARG A 432 -8.50 -18.23 -12.50
N ALA A 433 -8.75 -18.45 -13.79
CA ALA A 433 -7.68 -18.71 -14.75
C ALA A 433 -6.69 -17.54 -14.86
N ASN A 434 -7.19 -16.30 -14.89
CA ASN A 434 -6.34 -15.11 -14.95
C ASN A 434 -5.50 -14.93 -13.68
N LEU A 435 -6.08 -15.19 -12.50
CA LEU A 435 -5.38 -15.11 -11.21
C LEU A 435 -4.28 -16.17 -11.11
N LEU A 436 -4.56 -17.41 -11.52
CA LEU A 436 -3.57 -18.49 -11.55
C LEU A 436 -2.42 -18.17 -12.50
N ALA A 437 -2.71 -17.68 -13.71
CA ALA A 437 -1.69 -17.31 -14.68
C ALA A 437 -0.79 -16.15 -14.20
N TYR A 438 -1.34 -15.17 -13.48
CA TYR A 438 -0.58 -14.07 -12.91
C TYR A 438 0.41 -14.55 -11.84
N CYS A 439 -0.06 -15.31 -10.85
CA CYS A 439 0.80 -15.82 -9.77
C CYS A 439 1.82 -16.87 -10.29
N GLU A 440 1.44 -17.67 -11.30
CA GLU A 440 2.38 -18.56 -12.00
C GLU A 440 3.53 -17.76 -12.62
N LEU A 441 3.22 -16.66 -13.32
CA LEU A 441 4.23 -15.79 -13.92
C LEU A 441 5.16 -15.16 -12.89
N ASP A 442 4.69 -14.79 -11.70
CA ASP A 442 5.55 -14.25 -10.63
C ASP A 442 6.61 -15.27 -10.18
N THR A 443 6.25 -16.55 -10.04
CA THR A 443 7.24 -17.60 -9.76
C THR A 443 8.13 -17.96 -10.95
N TRP A 444 7.57 -17.99 -12.17
CA TRP A 444 8.35 -18.24 -13.38
C TRP A 444 9.36 -17.11 -13.65
N ALA A 445 9.01 -15.87 -13.31
CA ALA A 445 9.90 -14.72 -13.40
C ALA A 445 11.17 -14.92 -12.56
N MET A 446 11.06 -15.50 -11.35
CA MET A 446 12.22 -15.83 -10.53
C MET A 446 13.03 -17.01 -11.06
N VAL A 447 12.42 -17.90 -11.85
CA VAL A 447 13.11 -19.05 -12.46
C VAL A 447 14.01 -18.58 -13.62
N VAL A 448 13.54 -17.60 -14.40
CA VAL A 448 14.28 -17.11 -15.57
C VAL A 448 15.33 -16.05 -15.23
N LEU A 449 15.15 -15.35 -14.11
CA LEU A 449 16.13 -14.42 -13.53
C LEU A 449 17.26 -15.17 -12.82
#